data_AF-A0A6M0G4G7-F1
#
_entry.id   AF-A0A6M0G4G7-F1
#
_cell.length_a   1.000
_cell.length_b   1.000
_cell.length_c   1.000
_cell.angle_alpha   90.00
_cell.angle_beta   90.00
_cell.angle_gamma   90.00
#
_symmetry.space_group_name_H-M   'P 1'
#
loop_
_entity.id
_entity.type
_entity.pdbx_description
1 polymer ?
#
loop_
_entity_poly.entity_id
_entity_poly.type
_entity_poly.pdbx_seq_one_letter_code
_entity_poly.pdbx_strand_id
1 'polypeptide(L)' 'MHDSDHHDEWKQQETVIAIEGKNPGEWDYITYPNWDEAIEAVHVARSQGKAAVIYSGASPPVPP' A
#
# COMPACT_ATOMS: atom_id res chain seq x y z
N MET A 1 20.01 -21.23 31.22
CA MET A 1 20.15 -20.88 29.81
C MET A 1 18.74 -20.83 29.25
N HIS A 2 18.12 -19.65 29.24
CA HIS A 2 16.84 -19.40 28.60
C HIS A 2 17.19 -18.49 27.43
N ASP A 3 17.50 -19.10 26.29
CA ASP A 3 17.63 -18.37 25.03
C ASP A 3 16.19 -18.06 24.62
N SER A 4 15.79 -16.82 24.82
CA SER A 4 14.52 -16.32 24.32
C SER A 4 14.56 -16.40 22.80
N ASP A 5 13.73 -17.29 22.24
CA ASP A 5 13.26 -17.26 20.86
C ASP A 5 12.68 -15.88 20.52
N HIS A 6 13.54 -14.89 20.27
CA HIS A 6 13.18 -13.68 19.55
C HIS A 6 13.18 -14.04 18.06
N HIS A 7 12.20 -14.86 17.67
CA HIS A 7 11.67 -14.82 16.32
C HIS A 7 11.04 -13.43 16.18
N ASP A 8 11.84 -12.44 15.78
CA ASP A 8 11.35 -11.24 15.11
C ASP A 8 10.64 -11.73 13.85
N GLU A 9 9.38 -12.13 14.02
CA GLU A 9 8.41 -12.28 12.96
C GLU A 9 8.30 -10.89 12.34
N TRP A 10 9.20 -10.58 11.39
CA TRP A 10 9.00 -9.54 10.40
C TRP A 10 7.78 -9.98 9.59
N LYS A 11 6.59 -9.86 10.20
CA LYS A 11 5.32 -10.19 9.58
C LYS A 11 5.25 -9.29 8.39
N GLN A 12 5.20 -9.90 7.21
CA GLN A 12 4.86 -9.22 5.98
C GLN A 12 3.69 -8.28 6.29
N GLN A 13 3.94 -6.98 6.19
CA GLN A 13 2.92 -5.99 6.52
C GLN A 13 2.00 -5.91 5.30
N GLU A 14 0.73 -6.21 5.53
CA GLU A 14 -0.32 -5.95 4.54
C GLU A 14 -0.22 -4.48 4.15
N THR A 15 -0.05 -4.24 2.85
CA THR A 15 0.20 -2.91 2.30
C THR A 15 -0.97 -2.53 1.44
N VAL A 16 -1.64 -1.44 1.80
CA VAL A 16 -2.73 -0.90 0.99
C VAL A 16 -2.13 0.06 -0.04
N ILE A 17 -2.70 0.09 -1.23
CA ILE A 17 -2.42 1.10 -2.25
C ILE A 17 -3.71 1.82 -2.61
N ALA A 18 -3.59 3.08 -3.00
CA ALA A 18 -4.69 3.84 -3.58
C ALA A 18 -4.38 4.10 -5.05
N ILE A 19 -5.32 3.77 -5.94
CA ILE A 19 -5.25 4.00 -7.38
C ILE A 19 -6.39 4.94 -7.78
N GLU A 20 -6.15 5.81 -8.75
CA GLU A 20 -7.18 6.64 -9.36
C GLU A 20 -8.33 5.78 -9.90
N GLY A 21 -9.53 6.09 -9.42
CA GLY A 21 -10.77 5.44 -9.84
C GLY A 21 -11.26 5.95 -11.19
N LYS A 22 -12.48 5.55 -11.57
CA LYS A 22 -13.06 5.92 -12.87
C LYS A 22 -13.57 7.36 -12.90
N ASN A 23 -14.00 7.89 -11.77
CA ASN A 23 -14.51 9.25 -11.66
C ASN A 23 -13.45 10.19 -11.08
N PRO A 24 -13.42 11.48 -11.50
CA PRO A 24 -12.51 12.46 -10.91
C PRO A 24 -12.69 12.55 -9.38
N GLY A 25 -11.59 12.38 -8.64
CA GLY A 25 -11.58 12.41 -7.18
C GLY A 25 -11.90 11.08 -6.49
N GLU A 26 -12.22 10.02 -7.26
CA GLU A 26 -12.40 8.66 -6.74
C GLU A 26 -11.04 7.97 -6.59
N TRP A 27 -10.89 7.19 -5.52
CA TRP A 27 -9.72 6.37 -5.25
C TRP A 27 -10.16 4.94 -4.93
N ASP A 28 -9.61 3.99 -5.67
CA ASP A 28 -9.74 2.56 -5.43
C ASP A 28 -8.63 2.10 -4.48
N TYR A 29 -9.02 1.49 -3.35
CA TYR A 29 -8.09 0.99 -2.34
C TYR A 29 -7.95 -0.53 -2.45
N ILE A 30 -6.72 -1.01 -2.62
CA ILE A 30 -6.42 -2.43 -2.80
C ILE A 30 -5.37 -2.83 -1.76
N THR A 31 -5.61 -3.93 -1.06
CA THR A 31 -4.68 -4.47 -0.05
C THR A 31 -3.87 -5.60 -0.67
N TYR A 32 -2.55 -5.53 -0.49
CA TYR A 32 -1.61 -6.55 -0.89
C TYR A 32 -0.99 -7.21 0.34
N PRO A 33 -0.70 -8.52 0.28
CA PRO A 33 -0.14 -9.27 1.41
C PRO A 33 1.28 -8.83 1.78
N ASN A 34 2.00 -8.16 0.86
CA ASN A 34 3.36 -7.71 1.08
C ASN A 34 3.67 -6.40 0.31
N TRP A 35 4.78 -5.76 0.70
CA TRP A 35 5.23 -4.50 0.13
C TRP A 35 5.66 -4.60 -1.34
N ASP A 36 6.29 -5.71 -1.73
CA ASP A 36 6.81 -5.89 -3.10
C ASP A 36 5.68 -5.92 -4.13
N GLU A 37 4.61 -6.68 -3.85
CA GLU A 37 3.41 -6.73 -4.69
C GLU A 37 2.69 -5.37 -4.76
N ALA A 38 2.63 -4.65 -3.63
CA ALA A 38 2.04 -3.32 -3.58
C ALA A 38 2.80 -2.32 -4.47
N ILE A 39 4.14 -2.35 -4.43
CA ILE A 39 5.00 -1.49 -5.25
C ILE A 39 4.88 -1.85 -6.73
N GLU A 40 4.86 -3.14 -7.07
CA GLU A 40 4.64 -3.58 -8.44
C GLU A 40 3.30 -3.08 -8.97
N ALA A 41 2.22 -3.22 -8.18
CA ALA A 41 0.90 -2.74 -8.55
C ALA A 41 0.85 -1.22 -8.75
N VAL A 42 1.54 -0.43 -7.93
CA VAL A 42 1.69 1.03 -8.13
C VAL A 42 2.43 1.34 -9.43
N HIS A 43 3.53 0.64 -9.72
CA HIS A 43 4.27 0.84 -10.96
C HIS A 43 3.43 0.50 -12.19
N VAL A 44 2.70 -0.61 -12.16
CA VAL A 44 1.78 -1.01 -13.23
C VAL A 44 0.70 0.05 -13.44
N ALA A 45 0.03 0.51 -12.38
CA ALA A 45 -0.99 1.55 -12.48
C ALA A 45 -0.45 2.86 -13.07
N ARG A 46 0.75 3.29 -12.63
CA ARG A 46 1.42 4.49 -13.17
C ARG A 46 1.82 4.33 -14.64
N SER A 47 2.27 3.16 -15.05
CA SER A 47 2.59 2.88 -16.46
C SER A 47 1.37 2.94 -17.37
N GLN A 48 0.16 2.74 -16.82
CA GLN A 48 -1.12 2.90 -17.51
C GLN A 48 -1.62 4.36 -17.50
N GLY A 49 -0.85 5.29 -16.92
CA GLY A 49 -1.19 6.71 -16.83
C GLY A 49 -2.09 7.08 -15.65
N LYS A 50 -2.34 6.16 -14.72
CA LYS A 50 -3.18 6.43 -13.53
C LYS A 50 -2.35 6.98 -12.39
N ALA A 51 -2.95 7.83 -11.54
CA ALA A 51 -2.36 8.15 -10.26
C ALA A 51 -2.41 6.91 -9.34
N ALA A 52 -1.29 6.54 -8.72
CA ALA A 52 -1.24 5.45 -7.75
C ALA A 52 -0.19 5.71 -6.68
N VAL A 53 -0.50 5.39 -5.43
CA VAL A 53 0.36 5.60 -4.26
C VAL A 53 0.23 4.45 -3.27
N ILE A 54 1.30 4.20 -2.51
CA ILE A 54 1.20 3.35 -1.32
C ILE A 54 0.39 4.11 -0.27
N TYR A 55 -0.65 3.45 0.24
CA TYR A 55 -1.53 3.94 1.28
C TYR A 55 -1.14 3.28 2.61
N SER A 56 -0.28 3.93 3.37
CA SER A 56 0.18 3.45 4.69
C SER A 56 -0.77 3.85 5.84
N GLY A 57 -2.05 4.12 5.55
CA GLY A 57 -3.01 4.60 6.56
C GLY A 57 -2.82 6.07 6.96
N ALA A 58 -1.93 6.81 6.27
CA ALA A 58 -1.90 8.26 6.39
C ALA A 58 -3.21 8.83 5.82
N SER A 59 -4.05 9.39 6.68
CA SER A 59 -5.27 10.08 6.30
C SER A 59 -4.97 11.04 5.13
N PRO A 60 -5.79 11.03 4.06
CA PRO A 60 -5.58 11.98 2.97
C PRO A 60 -5.55 13.40 3.54
N PRO A 61 -4.66 14.29 3.05
CA PRO A 61 -4.62 15.67 3.55
C PRO A 61 -6.01 16.29 3.37
N VAL A 62 -6.60 16.71 4.48
CA VAL A 62 -7.88 17.42 4.47
C VAL A 62 -7.62 18.78 3.79
N PRO A 63 -8.33 19.13 2.71
CA PRO A 63 -8.20 20.47 2.15
C PRO A 63 -8.66 21.52 3.19
N PRO A 64 -8.00 22.70 3.25
CA PRO A 64 -8.34 23.76 4.20
C PRO A 64 -9.73 24.37 3.97
#